data_AF-A0A2E6KQR5-F1
#
_entry.id   AF-A0A2E6KQR5-F1
#
_cell.length_a   1.000
_cell.length_b   1.000
_cell.length_c   1.000
_cell.angle_alpha   90.00
_cell.angle_beta   90.00
_cell.angle_gamma   90.00
#
_symmetry.space_group_name_H-M   'P 1'
#
loop_
_entity.id
_entity.type
_entity.pdbx_description
1 polymer ?
#
loop_
_entity_poly.entity_id
_entity_poly.type
_entity_poly.pdbx_seq_one_letter_code
_entity_poly.pdbx_strand_id
1 'polypeptide(L)'
;MIKKLYNQFKRYNIKIAREKAQKRGVVFNEKLYAKRQDSTLPILLYYGLFILFSGIFPNLVQYIPFWAFWVILVILIIRGLNNYFGWIRIEDV
;
A
#
# COMPACT_ATOMS: atom_id res chain seq x y z
N MET A 1 -2.65 16.80 8.15
CA MET A 1 -3.69 16.71 7.09
C MET A 1 -3.69 15.36 6.37
N ILE A 2 -2.56 14.91 5.81
CA ILE A 2 -2.43 13.65 5.05
C ILE A 2 -2.78 12.40 5.89
N LYS A 3 -2.30 12.30 7.14
CA LYS A 3 -2.65 11.18 8.04
C LYS A 3 -4.16 11.07 8.31
N LYS A 4 -4.87 12.20 8.39
CA LYS A 4 -6.32 12.23 8.63
C LYS A 4 -7.08 11.69 7.42
N LEU A 5 -6.66 12.11 6.22
CA LEU A 5 -7.21 11.63 4.95
C LEU A 5 -6.95 10.13 4.77
N TYR A 6 -5.73 9.67 5.03
CA TYR A 6 -5.36 8.25 5.04
C TYR A 6 -6.28 7.43 5.95
N ASN A 7 -6.48 7.88 7.19
CA ASN A 7 -7.34 7.19 8.16
C ASN A 7 -8.82 7.18 7.72
N GLN A 8 -9.30 8.24 7.07
CA GLN A 8 -10.65 8.27 6.51
C GLN A 8 -10.82 7.26 5.37
N PHE A 9 -9.89 7.23 4.40
CA PHE A 9 -9.90 6.23 3.34
C PHE A 9 -9.84 4.81 3.88
N LYS A 10 -9.00 4.57 4.89
CA LYS A 10 -8.90 3.27 5.55
C LYS A 10 -10.23 2.84 6.17
N ARG A 11 -10.88 3.72 6.93
CA ARG A 11 -12.20 3.43 7.53
C ARG A 11 -13.25 3.14 6.47
N TYR A 12 -13.26 3.90 5.39
CA TYR A 12 -14.21 3.70 4.29
C TYR A 12 -14.00 2.36 3.59
N ASN A 13 -12.76 1.99 3.27
CA ASN A 13 -12.44 0.69 2.67
C ASN A 13 -12.80 -0.48 3.57
N ILE A 14 -12.56 -0.37 4.88
CA ILE A 14 -12.96 -1.38 5.86
C ILE A 14 -14.48 -1.55 5.88
N LYS A 15 -15.24 -0.44 5.85
CA LYS A 15 -16.71 -0.48 5.84
C LYS A 15 -17.23 -1.23 4.62
N ILE A 16 -16.74 -0.90 3.43
CA ILE A 16 -17.12 -1.57 2.18
C ILE A 16 -16.75 -3.06 2.22
N ALA A 17 -15.54 -3.39 2.68
CA ALA A 17 -15.09 -4.77 2.76
C ALA A 17 -15.94 -5.59 3.74
N ARG A 18 -16.34 -5.00 4.86
CA ARG A 18 -17.24 -5.61 5.85
C ARG A 18 -18.63 -5.85 5.24
N GLU A 19 -19.22 -4.87 4.57
CA GLU A 19 -20.52 -5.02 3.90
C GLU A 19 -20.47 -6.11 2.80
N LYS A 20 -19.38 -6.17 2.03
CA LYS A 20 -19.17 -7.21 1.01
C LYS A 20 -19.00 -8.61 1.61
N ALA A 21 -18.35 -8.71 2.77
CA ALA A 21 -18.20 -9.98 3.48
C ALA A 21 -19.54 -10.45 4.09
N GLN A 22 -20.32 -9.53 4.68
CA GLN A 22 -21.67 -9.82 5.18
C GLN A 22 -22.59 -10.32 4.08
N LYS A 23 -22.60 -9.66 2.91
CA LYS A 23 -23.36 -10.12 1.72
C LYS A 23 -22.98 -11.52 1.25
N ARG A 24 -21.75 -11.97 1.53
CA ARG A 24 -21.21 -13.28 1.14
C ARG A 24 -21.26 -14.31 2.28
N GLY A 25 -21.78 -13.94 3.45
CA GLY A 25 -21.84 -14.83 4.63
C GLY A 25 -20.47 -15.23 5.19
N VAL A 26 -19.40 -14.49 4.89
CA VAL A 26 -18.03 -14.81 5.34
C VAL A 26 -17.63 -14.01 6.56
N VAL A 27 -16.90 -14.66 7.47
CA VAL A 27 -16.34 -14.02 8.67
C VAL A 27 -15.31 -12.96 8.27
N PHE A 28 -15.56 -11.70 8.64
CA PHE A 28 -14.66 -10.59 8.35
C PHE A 28 -13.74 -10.28 9.54
N ASN A 29 -12.44 -10.53 9.37
CA ASN A 29 -11.43 -10.13 10.35
C ASN A 29 -10.86 -8.75 9.99
N GLU A 30 -11.40 -7.71 10.61
CA GLU A 30 -11.03 -6.32 10.39
C GLU A 30 -9.55 -6.03 10.71
N LYS A 31 -9.02 -6.59 11.80
CA LYS A 31 -7.61 -6.38 12.19
C LYS A 31 -6.66 -6.93 11.13
N LEU A 32 -6.94 -8.14 10.63
CA LEU A 32 -6.14 -8.76 9.58
C LEU A 32 -6.26 -7.98 8.26
N TYR A 33 -7.47 -7.55 7.91
CA TYR A 33 -7.72 -6.74 6.72
C TYR A 33 -6.97 -5.40 6.76
N ALA A 34 -7.05 -4.69 7.88
CA ALA A 34 -6.34 -3.43 8.09
C ALA A 34 -4.82 -3.62 7.97
N LYS A 35 -4.27 -4.68 8.57
CA LYS A 35 -2.83 -5.00 8.49
C LYS A 35 -2.39 -5.30 7.06
N ARG A 36 -3.19 -6.08 6.30
CA ARG A 36 -2.95 -6.32 4.87
C ARG A 36 -2.98 -5.02 4.08
N GLN A 37 -4.00 -4.21 4.29
CA GLN A 37 -4.16 -2.93 3.60
C GLN A 37 -2.97 -2.01 3.87
N ASP A 38 -2.53 -1.84 5.12
CA ASP A 38 -1.36 -1.01 5.45
C ASP A 38 -0.06 -1.53 4.80
N SER A 39 0.02 -2.85 4.56
CA SER A 39 1.19 -3.49 3.95
C SER A 39 1.19 -3.37 2.42
N THR A 40 0.02 -3.39 1.78
CA THR A 40 -0.12 -3.35 0.32
C THR A 40 -0.31 -1.94 -0.24
N LEU A 41 -0.86 -1.00 0.54
CA LEU A 41 -1.12 0.36 0.08
C LEU A 41 0.13 1.07 -0.48
N PRO A 42 1.31 0.99 0.16
CA PRO A 42 2.52 1.65 -0.35
C PRO A 42 2.94 1.13 -1.73
N ILE A 43 2.80 -0.18 -1.96
CA ILE A 43 3.10 -0.82 -3.25
C ILE A 43 2.08 -0.38 -4.30
N LEU A 44 0.80 -0.32 -3.95
CA LEU A 44 -0.24 0.13 -4.87
C LEU A 44 -0.06 1.61 -5.27
N LEU A 45 0.25 2.47 -4.30
CA LEU A 45 0.55 3.89 -4.55
C LEU A 45 1.80 4.06 -5.42
N TYR A 46 2.81 3.23 -5.21
CA TYR A 46 4.01 3.22 -6.03
C TYR A 46 3.69 2.91 -7.50
N TYR A 47 2.91 1.87 -7.78
CA TYR A 47 2.47 1.58 -9.16
C TYR A 47 1.61 2.68 -9.75
N GLY A 48 0.67 3.25 -8.98
CA GLY A 48 -0.17 4.35 -9.44
C GLY A 48 0.64 5.58 -9.84
N LEU A 49 1.63 5.95 -9.01
CA LEU A 49 2.56 7.04 -9.32
C LEU A 49 3.43 6.69 -10.53
N PHE A 50 3.98 5.48 -10.59
CA PHE A 50 4.82 5.05 -11.72
C PHE A 50 4.06 5.15 -13.05
N ILE A 51 2.82 4.69 -13.10
CA ILE A 51 1.96 4.78 -14.30
C ILE A 51 1.70 6.24 -14.65
N LEU A 52 1.29 7.07 -13.69
CA LEU A 52 1.05 8.51 -13.91
C LEU A 52 2.30 9.23 -14.42
N PHE A 53 3.45 8.99 -13.81
CA PHE A 53 4.73 9.58 -14.24
C PHE A 53 5.12 9.13 -15.63
N SER A 54 4.97 7.83 -15.94
CA SER A 54 5.28 7.29 -17.27
C SER A 54 4.36 7.83 -18.37
N GLY A 55 3.08 8.06 -18.07
CA GLY A 55 2.11 8.60 -19.01
C GLY A 55 2.23 10.11 -19.24
N ILE A 56 2.50 10.88 -18.18
CA ILE A 56 2.58 12.35 -18.26
C ILE A 56 3.98 12.80 -18.72
N PHE A 57 5.03 12.09 -18.33
CA PHE A 57 6.42 12.46 -18.61
C PHE A 57 7.23 11.29 -19.18
N PRO A 58 6.92 10.82 -20.40
CA PRO A 58 7.60 9.68 -21.01
C PRO A 58 9.11 9.90 -21.18
N ASN A 59 9.54 11.14 -21.45
CA ASN A 59 10.96 11.48 -21.59
C ASN A 59 11.72 11.46 -20.25
N LEU A 60 11.06 11.68 -19.11
CA LEU A 60 11.69 11.61 -17.78
C LEU A 60 12.07 10.18 -17.40
N VAL A 61 11.28 9.20 -17.84
CA VAL A 61 11.55 7.78 -17.61
C VAL A 61 12.84 7.34 -18.33
N GLN A 62 13.23 8.00 -19.42
CA GLN A 62 14.48 7.71 -20.14
C GLN A 62 15.73 8.12 -19.35
N TYR A 63 15.64 9.13 -18.49
CA TYR A 63 16.77 9.59 -17.66
C TYR A 63 16.92 8.79 -16.36
N ILE A 64 15.87 8.06 -15.95
CA ILE A 64 15.91 7.24 -14.74
C ILE A 64 16.23 5.80 -15.15
N PRO A 65 17.34 5.22 -14.65
CA PRO A 65 17.65 3.84 -14.92
C PRO A 65 16.52 2.91 -14.45
N PHE A 66 16.08 1.99 -15.30
CA PHE A 66 14.96 1.11 -15.01
C PHE A 66 15.14 0.30 -13.71
N TRP A 67 16.39 -0.05 -13.37
CA TRP A 67 16.73 -0.76 -12.13
C TRP A 67 16.42 0.04 -10.86
N ALA A 68 16.42 1.37 -10.90
CA ALA A 68 16.07 2.20 -9.75
C ALA A 68 14.62 1.97 -9.30
N PHE A 69 13.70 1.78 -10.25
CA PHE A 69 12.32 1.41 -9.96
C PHE A 69 12.22 0.04 -9.29
N TRP A 70 13.04 -0.93 -9.74
CA TRP A 70 13.09 -2.25 -9.10
C TRP A 70 13.60 -2.19 -7.67
N VAL A 71 14.64 -1.40 -7.39
CA VAL A 71 15.17 -1.23 -6.03
C VAL A 71 14.12 -0.63 -5.10
N ILE A 72 13.41 0.41 -5.54
CA ILE A 72 12.34 1.04 -4.75
C ILE A 72 11.21 0.03 -4.49
N LEU A 73 10.81 -0.74 -5.50
CA LEU A 73 9.79 -1.78 -5.35
C LEU A 73 10.20 -2.84 -4.32
N VAL A 74 11.45 -3.33 -4.39
CA VAL A 74 11.98 -4.32 -3.45
C VAL A 74 11.98 -3.78 -2.01
N ILE A 75 12.41 -2.54 -1.80
CA ILE A 75 12.37 -1.88 -0.47
C ILE A 75 10.93 -1.81 0.05
N LEU A 76 9.97 -1.42 -0.79
CA LEU A 76 8.55 -1.36 -0.41
C LEU A 76 7.96 -2.73 -0.09
N ILE A 77 8.33 -3.77 -0.85
CA ILE A 77 7.92 -5.15 -0.58
C ILE A 77 8.48 -5.61 0.76
N ILE A 78 9.77 -5.43 1.02
CA ILE A 78 10.40 -5.79 2.30
C ILE A 78 9.72 -5.06 3.45
N ARG A 79 9.45 -3.75 3.29
CA ARG A 79 8.74 -2.97 4.32
C ARG A 79 7.31 -3.45 4.54
N GLY A 80 6.58 -3.79 3.47
CA GLY A 80 5.23 -4.33 3.54
C GLY A 80 5.19 -5.70 4.22
N LEU A 81 6.09 -6.61 3.83
CA LEU A 81 6.26 -7.91 4.48
C LEU A 81 6.63 -7.76 5.94
N ASN A 82 7.54 -6.84 6.25
CA ASN A 82 7.93 -6.55 7.63
C ASN A 82 6.76 -6.02 8.46
N ASN A 83 5.92 -5.13 7.92
CA ASN A 83 4.72 -4.66 8.60
C ASN A 83 3.68 -5.78 8.78
N TYR A 84 3.59 -6.71 7.83
CA TYR A 84 2.65 -7.83 7.87
C TYR A 84 3.06 -8.94 8.83
N PHE A 85 4.33 -9.32 8.86
CA PHE A 85 4.85 -10.40 9.71
C PHE A 85 5.43 -9.90 11.04
N GLY A 86 5.87 -8.65 11.11
CA GLY A 86 6.41 -8.02 12.33
C GLY A 86 7.84 -8.47 12.67
N TRP A 87 8.67 -8.81 11.67
CA TRP A 87 10.03 -9.35 11.87
C TRP A 87 11.01 -8.35 12.47
N ILE A 88 10.95 -7.08 12.07
CA ILE A 88 11.80 -5.99 12.52
C ILE A 88 10.89 -4.92 13.10
N ARG A 89 10.94 -4.74 14.42
CA ARG A 89 10.34 -3.60 15.10
C ARG A 89 11.33 -2.45 15.03
N ILE A 90 11.00 -1.40 14.29
CA ILE A 90 11.71 -0.13 14.39
C ILE A 90 11.16 0.50 15.67
N GLU A 91 11.94 0.42 16.75
CA GLU A 91 11.67 1.22 17.95
C GLU A 91 12.02 2.66 17.59
N ASP A 92 10.99 3.48 17.38
CA ASP A 92 11.15 4.93 17.29
C ASP A 92 11.60 5.40 18.69
N VAL A 93 12.91 5.66 18.85
CA VAL A 93 13.50 6.32 20.03
C VAL A 93 13.19 7.81 20.00
#